data_AF-A0A8H7R937-F1
#
_entry.id   AF-A0A8H7R937-F1
#
_cell.length_a   1.000
_cell.length_b   1.000
_cell.length_c   1.000
_cell.angle_alpha   90.00
_cell.angle_beta   90.00
_cell.angle_gamma   90.00
#
_symmetry.space_group_name_H-M   'P 1'
#
loop_
_entity.id
_entity.type
_entity.pdbx_description
1 polymer ?
#
loop_
_entity_poly.entity_id
_entity_poly.type
_entity_poly.pdbx_seq_one_letter_code
_entity_poly.pdbx_strand_id
1 'polypeptide(L)'
;MVIAAGLASVTCVALTLLYVAGFYLFKQPGSRNDPKVIRARFKAVTVASIVSALIVWSMVDKQDTLTVLGMSRPKLFSHILRPLLLTVMLFLGPLSIMFFDRELPFQKHFDFHRDVVENVTTLVGQRNYMVAPLTEEFVFRSCMIAVLYQAGYSKNYLIFISPLYFGIAHLHHAWDNYNKMNRTTRALKNALLSSSFQFVYTTLFGWYASYLFLRSGNLMPPVLSHSFCNIMGFPDFSSINHRSRLQKAGKNEI
;
A
#
# COMPACT_ATOMS: atom_id res chain seq x y z
N MET A 1 4.25 14.29 -27.76
CA MET A 1 5.66 13.89 -27.61
C MET A 1 5.69 12.49 -27.01
N VAL A 2 6.31 11.51 -27.69
CA VAL A 2 6.42 10.13 -27.16
C VAL A 2 7.66 10.06 -26.29
N ILE A 3 7.51 9.64 -25.04
CA ILE A 3 8.65 9.48 -24.12
C ILE A 3 9.46 8.26 -24.59
N ALA A 4 10.79 8.37 -24.68
CA ALA A 4 11.61 7.21 -25.02
C ALA A 4 11.50 6.11 -23.96
N ALA A 5 11.36 4.84 -24.35
CA ALA A 5 11.14 3.73 -23.43
C ALA A 5 12.23 3.59 -22.36
N GLY A 6 13.50 3.83 -22.72
CA GLY A 6 14.63 3.83 -21.79
C GLY A 6 14.55 4.96 -20.77
N LEU A 7 14.19 6.17 -21.21
CA LEU A 7 14.00 7.33 -20.32
C LEU A 7 12.85 7.07 -19.34
N ALA A 8 11.75 6.47 -19.80
CA ALA A 8 10.63 6.11 -18.92
C ALA A 8 11.06 5.14 -17.81
N SER A 9 11.78 4.07 -18.14
CA SER A 9 12.28 3.11 -17.15
C SER A 9 13.26 3.74 -16.15
N VAL A 10 14.17 4.60 -16.62
CA VAL A 10 15.09 5.35 -15.74
C VAL A 10 14.32 6.27 -14.82
N THR A 11 13.31 6.98 -15.32
CA THR A 11 12.43 7.80 -14.49
C THR A 11 11.73 6.95 -13.43
N CYS A 12 11.19 5.78 -13.76
CA CYS A 12 10.54 4.89 -12.78
C CYS A 12 11.49 4.45 -11.65
N VAL A 13 12.74 4.12 -12.00
CA VAL A 13 13.79 3.84 -11.01
C VAL A 13 14.06 5.08 -10.16
N ALA A 14 14.20 6.25 -10.77
CA ALA A 14 14.44 7.50 -10.05
C ALA A 14 13.30 7.87 -9.09
N LEU A 15 12.04 7.71 -9.49
CA LEU A 15 10.86 7.91 -8.62
C LEU A 15 10.88 6.95 -7.43
N THR A 16 11.23 5.69 -7.67
CA THR A 16 11.35 4.67 -6.61
C THR A 16 12.44 5.05 -5.60
N LEU A 17 13.64 5.40 -6.10
CA LEU A 17 14.76 5.80 -5.25
C LEU A 17 14.45 7.09 -4.49
N LEU A 18 13.83 8.08 -5.13
CA LEU A 18 13.40 9.33 -4.50
C LEU A 18 12.46 9.05 -3.31
N TYR A 19 11.47 8.18 -3.51
CA TYR A 19 10.51 7.83 -2.47
C TYR A 19 11.19 7.15 -1.27
N VAL A 20 12.10 6.20 -1.53
CA VAL A 20 12.82 5.46 -0.48
C VAL A 20 13.87 6.33 0.20
N ALA A 21 14.65 7.10 -0.55
CA ALA A 21 15.72 7.97 -0.04
C ALA A 21 15.19 8.99 0.98
N GLY A 22 13.95 9.47 0.80
CA GLY A 22 13.30 10.34 1.77
C GLY A 22 13.29 9.77 3.20
N PHE A 23 13.12 8.45 3.36
CA PHE A 23 13.15 7.81 4.69
C PHE A 23 14.52 7.82 5.36
N TYR A 24 15.59 7.91 4.58
CA TYR A 24 16.96 8.00 5.08
C TYR A 24 17.39 9.45 5.29
N LEU A 25 17.01 10.37 4.39
CA LEU A 25 17.34 11.78 4.48
C LEU A 25 16.63 12.50 5.63
N PHE A 26 15.37 12.15 5.88
CA PHE A 26 14.58 12.71 6.98
C PHE A 26 14.54 11.79 8.21
N LYS A 27 15.52 10.87 8.35
CA LYS A 27 15.53 9.89 9.43
C LYS A 27 15.57 10.57 10.80
N GLN A 28 14.72 10.12 11.71
CA GLN A 28 14.67 10.54 13.10
C GLN A 28 14.96 9.34 14.01
N PRO A 29 15.62 9.54 15.17
CA PRO A 29 15.80 8.47 16.14
C PRO A 29 14.47 8.09 16.77
N GLY A 30 14.29 6.80 17.07
CA GLY A 30 13.08 6.28 17.71
C GLY A 30 12.48 5.07 17.03
N SER A 31 11.40 4.56 17.62
CA SER A 31 10.58 3.50 17.06
C SER A 31 9.81 3.99 15.83
N ARG A 32 9.37 3.06 14.97
CA ARG A 32 8.56 3.37 13.78
C ARG A 32 7.26 4.12 14.13
N ASN A 33 6.73 3.92 15.33
CA ASN A 33 5.46 4.49 15.77
C ASN A 33 5.63 5.78 16.58
N ASP A 34 6.86 6.25 16.77
CA ASP A 34 7.10 7.50 17.50
C ASP A 34 6.56 8.68 16.68
N PRO A 35 5.83 9.63 17.31
CA PRO A 35 5.22 10.76 16.60
C PRO A 35 6.22 11.58 15.77
N LYS A 36 7.45 11.77 16.26
CA LYS A 36 8.52 12.49 15.56
C LYS A 36 8.93 11.75 14.28
N VAL A 37 9.08 10.42 14.35
CA VAL A 37 9.41 9.57 13.21
C VAL A 37 8.28 9.59 12.18
N ILE A 38 7.02 9.48 12.61
CA ILE A 38 5.86 9.52 11.70
C ILE A 38 5.80 10.85 10.95
N ARG A 39 5.91 11.98 11.66
CA ARG A 39 5.87 13.32 11.05
C ARG A 39 7.01 13.54 10.06
N ALA A 40 8.22 13.07 10.37
CA ALA A 40 9.35 13.16 9.46
C ALA A 40 9.13 12.32 8.19
N ARG A 41 8.54 11.12 8.33
CA ARG A 41 8.17 10.29 7.17
C ARG A 41 7.05 10.93 6.35
N PHE A 42 6.07 11.57 6.96
CA PHE A 42 5.05 12.36 6.24
C PHE A 42 5.69 13.44 5.38
N LYS A 43 6.60 14.23 5.96
CA LYS A 43 7.36 15.25 5.21
C LYS A 43 8.10 14.61 4.03
N ALA A 44 8.79 13.50 4.25
CA ALA A 44 9.56 12.79 3.23
C ALA A 44 8.68 12.36 2.05
N VAL A 45 7.57 11.66 2.31
CA VAL A 45 6.69 11.14 1.25
C VAL A 45 5.93 12.25 0.53
N THR A 46 5.57 13.34 1.23
CA THR A 46 4.95 14.52 0.61
C THR A 46 5.91 15.21 -0.35
N VAL A 47 7.17 15.44 0.05
CA VAL A 47 8.19 16.03 -0.84
C VAL A 47 8.45 15.12 -2.03
N ALA A 48 8.62 13.82 -1.81
CA ALA A 48 8.81 12.85 -2.89
C ALA A 48 7.63 12.85 -3.87
N SER A 49 6.40 12.93 -3.37
CA SER A 49 5.18 12.99 -4.20
C SER A 49 5.13 14.26 -5.05
N ILE A 50 5.41 15.43 -4.46
CA ILE A 50 5.44 16.70 -5.20
C ILE A 50 6.50 16.67 -6.29
N VAL A 51 7.73 16.24 -5.96
CA VAL A 51 8.83 16.15 -6.93
C VAL A 51 8.49 15.15 -8.04
N SER A 52 7.86 14.02 -7.70
CA SER A 52 7.38 13.04 -8.69
C SER A 52 6.37 13.66 -9.66
N ALA A 53 5.42 14.44 -9.14
CA ALA A 53 4.43 15.14 -9.96
C ALA A 53 5.08 16.16 -10.89
N LEU A 54 6.07 16.92 -10.40
CA LEU A 54 6.82 17.90 -11.20
C LEU A 54 7.62 17.23 -12.32
N ILE A 55 8.24 16.08 -12.04
CA ILE A 55 8.93 15.27 -13.05
C ILE A 55 7.93 14.87 -14.13
N VAL A 56 6.79 14.27 -13.77
CA VAL A 56 5.75 13.88 -14.74
C VAL A 56 5.24 15.09 -15.55
N TRP A 57 4.98 16.23 -14.89
CA TRP A 57 4.53 17.45 -15.55
C TRP A 57 5.54 17.97 -16.59
N SER A 58 6.84 17.74 -16.38
CA SER A 58 7.89 18.10 -17.35
C SER A 58 7.98 17.14 -18.55
N MET A 59 7.47 15.91 -18.41
CA MET A 59 7.59 14.84 -19.41
C MET A 59 6.33 14.60 -20.24
N VAL A 60 5.17 15.05 -19.76
CA VAL A 60 3.85 14.86 -20.39
C VAL A 60 3.32 16.21 -20.92
N ASP A 61 2.37 16.16 -21.85
CA ASP A 61 1.65 17.37 -22.25
C ASP A 61 0.96 17.99 -21.03
N LYS A 62 1.25 19.27 -20.79
CA LYS A 62 0.79 20.02 -19.62
C LYS A 62 -0.73 20.09 -19.54
N GLN A 63 -1.42 20.07 -20.69
CA GLN A 63 -2.88 20.10 -20.74
C GLN A 63 -3.50 18.79 -20.24
N ASP A 64 -2.78 17.67 -20.39
CA ASP A 64 -3.25 16.34 -20.02
C ASP A 64 -2.75 15.86 -18.66
N THR A 65 -1.80 16.55 -18.01
CA THR A 65 -1.13 16.07 -16.79
C THR A 65 -2.10 15.63 -15.69
N LEU A 66 -3.15 16.41 -15.40
CA LEU A 66 -4.14 16.03 -14.38
C LEU A 66 -4.94 14.78 -14.76
N THR A 67 -5.24 14.63 -16.05
CA THR A 67 -5.97 13.48 -16.60
C THR A 67 -5.11 12.22 -16.55
N VAL A 68 -3.84 12.29 -16.97
CA VAL A 68 -2.93 11.14 -16.98
C VAL A 68 -2.56 10.72 -15.55
N LEU A 69 -2.48 11.65 -14.61
CA LEU A 69 -2.31 11.36 -13.18
C LEU A 69 -3.59 10.84 -12.51
N GLY A 70 -4.72 10.79 -13.22
CA GLY A 70 -6.00 10.29 -12.70
C GLY A 70 -6.63 11.18 -11.63
N MET A 71 -6.37 12.50 -11.68
CA MET A 71 -6.84 13.50 -10.70
C MET A 71 -8.18 14.14 -11.05
N SER A 72 -8.96 13.55 -11.95
CA SER A 72 -10.33 13.99 -12.20
C SER A 72 -11.24 13.73 -10.99
N ARG A 73 -12.34 14.49 -10.87
CA ARG A 73 -13.33 14.26 -9.82
C ARG A 73 -13.84 12.81 -9.86
N PRO A 74 -13.76 12.05 -8.75
CA PRO A 74 -14.16 10.66 -8.75
C PRO A 74 -15.68 10.52 -8.87
N LYS A 75 -16.12 9.53 -9.63
CA LYS A 75 -17.53 9.15 -9.73
C LYS A 75 -17.83 8.11 -8.65
N LEU A 76 -18.83 8.37 -7.82
CA LEU A 76 -19.15 7.51 -6.66
C LEU A 76 -19.31 6.03 -7.07
N PHE A 77 -20.12 5.72 -8.07
CA PHE A 77 -20.36 4.32 -8.42
C PHE A 77 -19.15 3.64 -9.07
N SER A 78 -18.62 4.22 -10.16
CA SER A 78 -17.57 3.57 -10.96
C SER A 78 -16.19 3.62 -10.33
N HIS A 79 -15.87 4.64 -9.53
CA HIS A 79 -14.53 4.83 -8.95
C HIS A 79 -14.47 4.50 -7.46
N ILE A 80 -15.60 4.46 -6.75
CA ILE A 80 -15.60 4.20 -5.30
C ILE A 80 -16.28 2.85 -5.02
N LEU A 81 -17.58 2.75 -5.29
CA LEU A 81 -18.37 1.58 -4.85
C LEU A 81 -17.96 0.28 -5.54
N ARG A 82 -17.87 0.27 -6.88
CA ARG A 82 -17.54 -0.95 -7.64
C ARG A 82 -16.14 -1.49 -7.31
N PRO A 83 -15.06 -0.69 -7.30
CA PRO A 83 -13.74 -1.16 -6.89
C PRO A 83 -13.69 -1.63 -5.44
N LEU A 84 -14.32 -0.90 -4.50
CA LEU A 84 -14.36 -1.32 -3.10
C LEU A 84 -15.11 -2.63 -2.91
N LEU A 85 -16.20 -2.86 -3.65
CA LEU A 85 -16.92 -4.14 -3.60
C LEU A 85 -16.03 -5.30 -4.04
N LEU A 86 -15.25 -5.12 -5.11
CA LEU A 86 -14.28 -6.14 -5.55
C LEU A 86 -13.23 -6.39 -4.46
N THR A 87 -12.74 -5.35 -3.80
CA THR A 87 -11.78 -5.49 -2.69
C THR A 87 -12.42 -6.22 -1.51
N VAL A 88 -13.65 -5.85 -1.12
CA VAL A 88 -14.42 -6.53 -0.05
C VAL A 88 -14.61 -8.02 -0.37
N MET A 89 -14.87 -8.37 -1.63
CA MET A 89 -14.99 -9.79 -2.04
C MET A 89 -13.71 -10.58 -1.79
N LEU A 90 -12.53 -9.98 -1.99
CA LEU A 90 -11.25 -10.62 -1.69
C LEU A 90 -11.04 -10.88 -0.18
N PHE A 91 -11.72 -10.10 0.67
CA PHE A 91 -11.64 -10.18 2.13
C PHE A 91 -12.85 -10.85 2.78
N LEU A 92 -13.68 -11.59 2.01
CA LEU A 92 -14.85 -12.29 2.57
C LEU A 92 -14.51 -13.23 3.72
N GLY A 93 -13.35 -13.90 3.69
CA GLY A 93 -12.89 -14.77 4.78
C GLY A 93 -12.77 -14.00 6.11
N PRO A 94 -11.85 -13.03 6.24
CA PRO A 94 -11.73 -12.20 7.44
C PRO A 94 -13.03 -11.49 7.85
N LEU A 95 -13.78 -10.95 6.89
CA LEU A 95 -15.07 -10.31 7.18
C LEU A 95 -16.11 -11.28 7.75
N SER A 96 -16.10 -12.54 7.30
CA SER A 96 -16.97 -13.58 7.86
C SER A 96 -16.63 -13.88 9.31
N ILE A 97 -15.34 -13.92 9.66
CA ILE A 97 -14.89 -14.12 11.04
C ILE A 97 -15.39 -12.97 11.92
N MET A 98 -15.15 -11.72 11.51
CA MET A 98 -15.66 -10.53 12.22
C MET A 98 -17.18 -10.55 12.37
N PHE A 99 -17.91 -10.98 11.32
CA PHE A 99 -19.37 -11.10 11.38
C PHE A 99 -19.82 -12.09 12.46
N PHE A 100 -19.21 -13.28 12.53
CA PHE A 100 -19.55 -14.29 13.53
C PHE A 100 -19.13 -13.88 14.94
N ASP A 101 -18.00 -13.17 15.07
CA ASP A 101 -17.51 -12.64 16.34
C ASP A 101 -18.26 -11.35 16.77
N ARG A 102 -19.19 -10.86 15.93
CA ARG A 102 -20.07 -9.70 16.14
C ARG A 102 -19.34 -8.35 16.21
N GLU A 103 -18.26 -8.22 15.44
CA GLU A 103 -17.36 -7.06 15.42
C GLU A 103 -17.55 -6.14 14.19
N LEU A 104 -18.37 -6.52 13.21
CA LEU A 104 -18.68 -5.63 12.08
C LEU A 104 -19.53 -4.43 12.50
N PRO A 105 -19.52 -3.33 11.71
CA PRO A 105 -20.40 -2.20 11.95
C PRO A 105 -21.85 -2.63 12.20
N PHE A 106 -22.48 -2.01 13.21
CA PHE A 106 -23.85 -2.30 13.66
C PHE A 106 -24.05 -3.64 14.39
N GLN A 107 -22.97 -4.37 14.72
CA GLN A 107 -23.04 -5.56 15.56
C GLN A 107 -22.71 -5.26 17.03
N LYS A 108 -23.04 -6.21 17.91
CA LYS A 108 -22.98 -6.05 19.37
C LYS A 108 -21.64 -5.56 19.91
N HIS A 109 -20.53 -6.05 19.36
CA HIS A 109 -19.19 -5.72 19.87
C HIS A 109 -18.52 -4.56 19.13
N PHE A 110 -19.16 -4.01 18.10
CA PHE A 110 -18.65 -2.84 17.39
C PHE A 110 -18.89 -1.57 18.20
N ASP A 111 -17.84 -0.79 18.39
CA ASP A 111 -17.88 0.52 19.01
C ASP A 111 -17.27 1.55 18.05
N PHE A 112 -18.06 2.54 17.62
CA PHE A 112 -17.62 3.50 16.62
C PHE A 112 -16.44 4.34 17.10
N HIS A 113 -16.39 4.69 18.39
CA HIS A 113 -15.31 5.51 18.92
C HIS A 113 -13.99 4.73 18.93
N ARG A 114 -13.98 3.53 19.52
CA ARG A 114 -12.83 2.64 19.61
C ARG A 114 -12.38 2.14 18.24
N ASP A 115 -13.30 1.58 17.46
CA ASP A 115 -12.96 0.85 16.23
C ASP A 115 -12.71 1.78 15.04
N VAL A 116 -13.30 2.99 15.04
CA VAL A 116 -13.12 3.96 13.96
C VAL A 116 -12.36 5.20 14.45
N VAL A 117 -12.92 5.97 15.39
CA VAL A 117 -12.37 7.30 15.75
C VAL A 117 -10.95 7.19 16.30
N GLU A 118 -10.69 6.37 17.31
CA GLU A 118 -9.35 6.19 17.89
C GLU A 118 -8.36 5.66 16.84
N ASN A 119 -8.81 4.71 16.01
CA ASN A 119 -7.98 4.15 14.96
C ASN A 119 -7.62 5.15 13.87
N VAL A 120 -8.52 6.06 13.45
CA VAL A 120 -8.24 6.99 12.34
C VAL A 120 -7.67 8.33 12.78
N THR A 121 -7.91 8.75 14.03
CA THR A 121 -7.43 10.05 14.55
C THR A 121 -5.99 9.99 15.03
N THR A 122 -5.48 8.81 15.41
CA THR A 122 -4.07 8.66 15.81
C THR A 122 -3.12 8.87 14.62
N LEU A 123 -1.90 9.34 14.89
CA LEU A 123 -0.86 9.49 13.86
C LEU A 123 -0.54 8.16 13.15
N VAL A 124 -0.60 7.04 13.88
CA VAL A 124 -0.40 5.70 13.31
C VAL A 124 -1.52 5.36 12.35
N GLY A 125 -2.77 5.64 12.74
CA GLY A 125 -3.95 5.54 11.91
C GLY A 125 -3.89 6.35 10.63
N GLN A 126 -3.68 7.66 10.76
CA GLN A 126 -3.55 8.57 9.63
C GLN A 126 -2.45 8.11 8.66
N ARG A 127 -1.31 7.63 9.20
CA ARG A 127 -0.23 7.05 8.38
C ARG A 127 -0.72 5.84 7.60
N ASN A 128 -1.33 4.87 8.28
CA ASN A 128 -1.67 3.57 7.69
C ASN A 128 -2.86 3.63 6.73
N TYR A 129 -3.86 4.46 7.03
CA TYR A 129 -5.15 4.43 6.33
C TYR A 129 -5.36 5.61 5.37
N MET A 130 -4.51 6.64 5.42
CA MET A 130 -4.67 7.82 4.56
C MET A 130 -3.37 8.18 3.85
N VAL A 131 -2.34 8.54 4.61
CA VAL A 131 -1.12 9.13 4.03
C VAL A 131 -0.35 8.10 3.20
N ALA A 132 -0.03 6.92 3.75
CA ALA A 132 0.72 5.92 3.02
C ALA A 132 -0.04 5.40 1.78
N PRO A 133 -1.33 4.99 1.87
CA PRO A 133 -2.10 4.63 0.68
C PRO A 133 -2.12 5.72 -0.39
N LEU A 134 -2.36 6.97 0.00
CA LEU A 134 -2.44 8.07 -0.95
C LEU A 134 -1.11 8.32 -1.65
N THR A 135 -0.01 8.45 -0.90
CA THR A 135 1.29 8.81 -1.49
C THR A 135 1.92 7.65 -2.26
N GLU A 136 1.73 6.42 -1.79
CA GLU A 136 2.22 5.23 -2.50
C GLU A 136 1.48 5.04 -3.81
N GLU A 137 0.14 5.06 -3.83
CA GLU A 137 -0.59 4.93 -5.10
C GLU A 137 -0.39 6.13 -6.01
N PHE A 138 -0.23 7.34 -5.47
CA PHE A 138 0.08 8.51 -6.31
C PHE A 138 1.43 8.35 -7.03
N VAL A 139 2.49 7.97 -6.33
CA VAL A 139 3.82 7.83 -6.95
C VAL A 139 3.87 6.60 -7.87
N PHE A 140 3.42 5.45 -7.38
CA PHE A 140 3.61 4.19 -8.09
C PHE A 140 2.52 3.85 -9.10
N ARG A 141 1.29 4.40 -8.97
CA ARG A 141 0.20 4.19 -9.94
C ARG A 141 0.00 5.43 -10.79
N SER A 142 -0.22 6.60 -10.20
CA SER A 142 -0.42 7.80 -11.03
C SER A 142 0.85 8.20 -11.79
N CYS A 143 1.94 8.51 -11.10
CA CYS A 143 3.14 9.06 -11.75
C CYS A 143 3.87 8.04 -12.62
N MET A 144 4.10 6.83 -12.10
CA MET A 144 4.86 5.80 -12.81
C MET A 144 4.12 5.26 -14.04
N ILE A 145 2.84 4.93 -13.92
CA ILE A 145 2.05 4.42 -15.06
C ILE A 145 1.89 5.53 -16.10
N ALA A 146 1.73 6.80 -15.70
CA ALA A 146 1.70 7.92 -16.65
C ALA A 146 2.91 7.92 -17.59
N VAL A 147 4.12 7.86 -17.03
CA VAL A 147 5.36 7.91 -17.81
C VAL A 147 5.52 6.68 -18.71
N LEU A 148 5.23 5.49 -18.17
CA LEU A 148 5.31 4.23 -18.94
C LEU A 148 4.26 4.19 -20.06
N TYR A 149 3.04 4.64 -19.80
CA TYR A 149 1.97 4.69 -20.79
C TYR A 149 2.33 5.64 -21.94
N GLN A 150 2.84 6.83 -21.63
CA GLN A 150 3.29 7.81 -22.63
C GLN A 150 4.52 7.36 -23.42
N ALA A 151 5.25 6.35 -22.92
CA ALA A 151 6.34 5.69 -23.63
C ALA A 151 5.90 4.47 -24.45
N GLY A 152 4.59 4.20 -24.53
CA GLY A 152 4.03 3.13 -25.38
C GLY A 152 4.14 1.73 -24.79
N TYR A 153 4.39 1.58 -23.48
CA TYR A 153 4.39 0.26 -22.84
C TYR A 153 2.98 -0.37 -22.88
N SER A 154 2.94 -1.69 -23.07
CA SER A 154 1.68 -2.43 -23.17
C SER A 154 0.90 -2.44 -21.85
N LYS A 155 -0.44 -2.57 -21.92
CA LYS A 155 -1.30 -2.68 -20.72
C LYS A 155 -0.84 -3.82 -19.78
N ASN A 156 -0.40 -4.95 -20.33
CA ASN A 156 0.11 -6.06 -19.54
C ASN A 156 1.37 -5.68 -18.76
N TYR A 157 2.27 -4.90 -19.36
CA TYR A 157 3.44 -4.38 -18.65
C TYR A 157 3.03 -3.46 -17.50
N LEU A 158 2.09 -2.55 -17.75
CA LEU A 158 1.60 -1.60 -16.75
C LEU A 158 0.94 -2.33 -15.56
N ILE A 159 0.24 -3.44 -15.80
CA ILE A 159 -0.42 -4.22 -14.75
C ILE A 159 0.56 -5.14 -14.03
N PHE A 160 1.36 -5.92 -14.75
CA PHE A 160 2.10 -7.05 -14.17
C PHE A 160 3.56 -6.74 -13.86
N ILE A 161 4.17 -5.78 -14.56
CA ILE A 161 5.61 -5.47 -14.43
C ILE A 161 5.84 -4.18 -13.65
N SER A 162 5.08 -3.12 -13.90
CA SER A 162 5.27 -1.84 -13.18
C SER A 162 5.20 -1.98 -11.64
N PRO A 163 4.37 -2.86 -11.05
CA PRO A 163 4.36 -3.03 -9.60
C PRO A 163 5.64 -3.60 -8.99
N LEU A 164 6.55 -4.19 -9.80
CA LEU A 164 7.84 -4.65 -9.29
C LEU A 164 8.70 -3.49 -8.77
N TYR A 165 8.58 -2.28 -9.34
CA TYR A 165 9.25 -1.10 -8.80
C TYR A 165 8.82 -0.81 -7.35
N PHE A 166 7.51 -0.90 -7.08
CA PHE A 166 6.93 -0.77 -5.74
C PHE A 166 7.36 -1.91 -4.81
N GLY A 167 7.37 -3.16 -5.30
CA GLY A 167 7.84 -4.32 -4.54
C GLY A 167 9.29 -4.19 -4.12
N ILE A 168 10.19 -3.84 -5.06
CA ILE A 168 11.62 -3.66 -4.80
C ILE A 168 11.86 -2.55 -3.78
N ALA A 169 11.06 -1.47 -3.83
CA ALA A 169 11.12 -0.37 -2.87
C ALA A 169 11.02 -0.87 -1.43
N HIS A 170 10.35 -2.00 -1.15
CA HIS A 170 10.19 -2.56 0.20
C HIS A 170 11.34 -3.47 0.65
N LEU A 171 12.21 -3.90 -0.25
CA LEU A 171 13.35 -4.76 0.10
C LEU A 171 14.35 -4.05 1.03
N HIS A 172 14.34 -2.72 1.10
CA HIS A 172 15.15 -1.97 2.07
C HIS A 172 14.83 -2.35 3.53
N HIS A 173 13.61 -2.83 3.81
CA HIS A 173 13.24 -3.32 5.14
C HIS A 173 14.02 -4.57 5.56
N ALA A 174 14.51 -5.38 4.60
CA ALA A 174 15.37 -6.53 4.90
C ALA A 174 16.61 -6.07 5.65
N TRP A 175 17.26 -5.01 5.15
CA TRP A 175 18.45 -4.44 5.75
C TRP A 175 18.16 -3.85 7.14
N ASP A 176 17.07 -3.11 7.28
CA ASP A 176 16.66 -2.53 8.56
C ASP A 176 16.37 -3.62 9.62
N ASN A 177 15.66 -4.67 9.24
CA ASN A 177 15.31 -5.78 10.13
C ASN A 177 16.56 -6.56 10.54
N TYR A 178 17.46 -6.85 9.59
CA TYR A 178 18.71 -7.52 9.87
C TYR A 178 19.58 -6.74 10.88
N ASN A 179 19.68 -5.43 10.71
CA ASN A 179 20.44 -4.57 11.62
C ASN A 179 19.80 -4.47 13.01
N LYS A 180 18.47 -4.35 13.10
CA LYS A 180 17.74 -4.27 14.38
C LYS A 180 17.81 -5.56 15.20
N MET A 181 17.96 -6.70 14.54
CA MET A 181 17.99 -8.02 15.18
C MET A 181 19.42 -8.53 15.45
N ASN A 182 20.37 -7.62 15.70
CA ASN A 182 21.77 -7.92 16.04
C ASN A 182 22.54 -8.76 15.00
N ARG A 183 22.13 -8.72 13.72
CA ARG A 183 22.89 -9.30 12.59
C ARG A 183 23.25 -10.79 12.72
N THR A 184 22.43 -11.56 13.43
CA THR A 184 22.63 -13.00 13.60
C THR A 184 22.14 -13.80 12.38
N THR A 185 22.53 -15.07 12.25
CA THR A 185 21.98 -15.96 11.20
C THR A 185 20.46 -16.08 11.29
N ARG A 186 19.91 -16.08 12.52
CA ARG A 186 18.46 -16.09 12.75
C ARG A 186 17.81 -14.77 12.29
N ALA A 187 18.45 -13.64 12.56
CA ALA A 187 18.02 -12.34 12.05
C ALA A 187 18.00 -12.29 10.52
N LEU A 188 19.04 -12.82 9.87
CA LEU A 188 19.10 -12.88 8.41
C LEU A 188 17.96 -13.72 7.84
N LYS A 189 17.74 -14.93 8.37
CA LYS A 189 16.62 -15.80 7.95
C LYS A 189 15.27 -15.09 8.10
N ASN A 190 15.03 -14.45 9.25
CA ASN A 190 13.78 -13.74 9.50
C ASN A 190 13.61 -12.50 8.60
N ALA A 191 14.69 -11.73 8.39
CA ALA A 191 14.68 -10.55 7.53
C ALA A 191 14.39 -10.92 6.07
N LEU A 192 15.02 -11.98 5.56
CA LEU A 192 14.77 -12.51 4.22
C LEU A 192 13.33 -13.00 4.08
N LEU A 193 12.87 -13.87 4.98
CA LEU A 193 11.50 -14.41 4.91
C LEU A 193 10.44 -13.30 4.97
N SER A 194 10.57 -12.37 5.92
CA SER A 194 9.64 -11.25 6.05
C SER A 194 9.64 -10.34 4.83
N SER A 195 10.82 -10.07 4.25
CA SER A 195 10.93 -9.16 3.09
C SER A 195 10.48 -9.84 1.80
N SER A 196 10.72 -11.14 1.64
CA SER A 196 10.18 -11.93 0.53
C SER A 196 8.66 -12.00 0.58
N PHE A 197 8.08 -12.25 1.75
CA PHE A 197 6.63 -12.22 1.92
C PHE A 197 6.05 -10.83 1.58
N GLN A 198 6.67 -9.78 2.12
CA GLN A 198 6.26 -8.41 1.82
C GLN A 198 6.38 -8.09 0.33
N PHE A 199 7.46 -8.50 -0.33
CA PHE A 199 7.66 -8.30 -1.77
C PHE A 199 6.59 -8.99 -2.62
N VAL A 200 6.32 -10.27 -2.36
CA VAL A 200 5.30 -11.04 -3.09
C VAL A 200 3.92 -10.38 -2.88
N TYR A 201 3.57 -10.10 -1.63
CA TYR A 201 2.27 -9.51 -1.33
C TYR A 201 2.07 -8.13 -1.95
N THR A 202 3.06 -7.24 -1.80
CA THR A 202 3.00 -5.88 -2.38
C THR A 202 2.98 -5.91 -3.91
N THR A 203 3.62 -6.89 -4.53
CA THR A 203 3.55 -7.10 -5.99
C THR A 203 2.16 -7.56 -6.41
N LEU A 204 1.57 -8.57 -5.74
CA LEU A 204 0.23 -9.07 -6.03
C LEU A 204 -0.84 -7.99 -5.83
N PHE A 205 -0.80 -7.29 -4.69
CA PHE A 205 -1.67 -6.14 -4.46
C PHE A 205 -1.46 -5.08 -5.54
N GLY A 206 -0.20 -4.88 -5.95
CA GLY A 206 0.14 -3.94 -6.97
C GLY A 206 -0.42 -4.26 -8.35
N TRP A 207 -0.54 -5.55 -8.73
CA TRP A 207 -1.26 -5.95 -9.94
C TRP A 207 -2.72 -5.50 -9.90
N TYR A 208 -3.38 -5.74 -8.77
CA TYR A 208 -4.76 -5.32 -8.55
C TYR A 208 -4.92 -3.80 -8.59
N ALA A 209 -4.07 -3.06 -7.88
CA ALA A 209 -4.09 -1.60 -7.85
C ALA A 209 -3.84 -0.98 -9.25
N SER A 210 -2.87 -1.50 -10.01
CA SER A 210 -2.61 -1.05 -11.37
C SER A 210 -3.77 -1.36 -12.31
N TYR A 211 -4.41 -2.52 -12.17
CA TYR A 211 -5.64 -2.84 -12.90
C TYR A 211 -6.76 -1.84 -12.58
N LEU A 212 -7.01 -1.56 -11.30
CA LEU A 212 -8.04 -0.60 -10.89
C LEU A 212 -7.77 0.80 -11.46
N PHE A 213 -6.52 1.26 -11.39
CA PHE A 213 -6.11 2.55 -11.95
C PHE A 213 -6.35 2.61 -13.46
N LEU A 214 -5.84 1.65 -14.23
CA LEU A 214 -5.99 1.62 -15.69
C LEU A 214 -7.44 1.45 -16.14
N ARG A 215 -8.26 0.71 -15.39
CA ARG A 215 -9.67 0.48 -15.73
C ARG A 215 -10.54 1.70 -15.50
N SER A 216 -10.20 2.52 -14.51
CA SER A 216 -10.98 3.67 -14.06
C SER A 216 -10.45 5.02 -14.57
N GLY A 217 -9.15 5.10 -14.87
CA GLY A 217 -8.47 6.38 -15.12
C GLY A 217 -8.46 7.31 -13.92
N ASN A 218 -8.56 6.78 -12.69
CA ASN A 218 -8.66 7.58 -11.48
C ASN A 218 -7.79 7.02 -10.35
N LEU A 219 -7.25 7.90 -9.52
CA LEU A 219 -6.40 7.54 -8.38
C LEU A 219 -7.19 6.98 -7.19
N MET A 220 -8.46 7.36 -7.01
CA MET A 220 -9.21 6.96 -5.81
C MET A 220 -9.47 5.45 -5.67
N PRO A 221 -9.80 4.69 -6.74
CA PRO A 221 -9.99 3.24 -6.65
C PRO A 221 -8.83 2.46 -6.00
N PRO A 222 -7.56 2.59 -6.45
CA PRO A 222 -6.44 1.93 -5.79
C PRO A 222 -6.19 2.49 -4.39
N VAL A 223 -6.29 3.81 -4.15
CA VAL A 223 -6.07 4.42 -2.82
C VAL A 223 -7.04 3.86 -1.78
N LEU A 224 -8.32 3.79 -2.11
CA LEU A 224 -9.34 3.30 -1.19
C LEU A 224 -9.23 1.79 -0.96
N SER A 225 -8.90 1.04 -2.01
CA SER A 225 -8.64 -0.40 -1.90
C SER A 225 -7.41 -0.68 -1.03
N HIS A 226 -6.34 0.09 -1.20
CA HIS A 226 -5.15 0.02 -0.34
C HIS A 226 -5.50 0.33 1.11
N SER A 227 -6.23 1.43 1.35
CA SER A 227 -6.66 1.82 2.69
C SER A 227 -7.49 0.71 3.35
N PHE A 228 -8.42 0.09 2.62
CA PHE A 228 -9.21 -1.04 3.08
C PHE A 228 -8.34 -2.27 3.39
N CYS A 229 -7.40 -2.63 2.52
CA CYS A 229 -6.44 -3.71 2.78
C CYS A 229 -5.63 -3.46 4.06
N ASN A 230 -5.23 -2.20 4.32
CA ASN A 230 -4.49 -1.85 5.53
C ASN A 230 -5.36 -1.92 6.79
N ILE A 231 -6.66 -1.64 6.69
CA ILE A 231 -7.62 -1.82 7.80
C ILE A 231 -7.79 -3.29 8.12
N MET A 232 -8.02 -4.13 7.10
CA MET A 232 -8.21 -5.58 7.30
C MET A 232 -6.93 -6.29 7.75
N GLY A 233 -5.77 -5.77 7.35
CA GLY A 233 -4.48 -6.36 7.67
C GLY A 233 -4.26 -7.72 7.01
N PHE A 234 -3.23 -8.43 7.47
CA PHE A 234 -2.98 -9.80 7.02
C PHE A 234 -3.87 -10.78 7.77
N PRO A 235 -4.30 -11.89 7.13
CA PRO A 235 -4.97 -12.96 7.84
C PRO A 235 -4.11 -13.47 9.00
N ASP A 236 -4.65 -13.42 10.23
CA ASP A 236 -3.97 -13.96 11.39
C ASP A 236 -4.17 -15.47 11.49
N PHE A 237 -3.21 -16.21 10.96
CA PHE A 237 -3.19 -17.68 11.04
C PHE A 237 -2.87 -18.21 12.46
N SER A 238 -2.45 -17.37 13.39
CA SER A 238 -2.15 -17.78 14.77
C SER A 238 -3.42 -18.06 15.58
N SER A 239 -4.51 -17.33 15.30
CA SER A 239 -5.83 -17.52 15.89
C SER A 239 -6.43 -18.93 15.63
N ILE A 240 -6.09 -19.54 14.48
CA ILE A 240 -6.50 -20.92 14.11
C ILE A 240 -5.92 -21.94 15.10
N ASN A 241 -4.68 -21.71 15.55
CA ASN A 241 -4.01 -22.58 16.53
C ASN A 241 -4.58 -22.42 17.95
N HIS A 242 -5.17 -21.26 18.27
CA HIS A 242 -5.78 -21.05 19.58
C HIS A 242 -7.16 -21.71 19.68
N ARG A 243 -7.96 -21.67 18.60
CA ARG A 243 -9.27 -22.35 18.54
C ARG A 243 -9.13 -23.89 18.54
N SER A 244 -8.10 -24.44 17.87
CA SER A 244 -7.87 -25.89 17.86
C SER A 244 -7.48 -26.46 19.23
N ARG A 245 -6.79 -25.68 20.07
CA ARG A 245 -6.48 -26.06 21.46
C ARG A 245 -7.71 -26.04 22.37
N LEU A 246 -8.59 -25.06 22.22
CA LEU A 246 -9.85 -25.00 22.98
C LEU A 246 -10.83 -26.11 22.55
N GLN A 247 -10.92 -26.42 21.26
CA GLN A 247 -11.71 -27.57 20.78
C GLN A 247 -11.15 -28.93 21.23
N LYS A 248 -9.83 -29.05 21.41
CA LYS A 248 -9.22 -30.25 21.99
C LYS A 248 -9.39 -30.32 23.51
N ALA A 249 -9.35 -29.18 24.21
CA ALA A 249 -9.63 -29.11 25.64
C ALA A 249 -11.09 -29.48 25.96
N GLY A 250 -12.06 -29.00 25.16
CA GLY A 250 -13.48 -29.35 25.31
C GLY A 250 -13.87 -30.77 24.87
N LYS A 251 -12.94 -31.57 24.33
CA LYS A 251 -13.17 -32.99 24.01
C LYS A 251 -12.60 -33.96 25.05
N ASN A 252 -11.90 -33.45 26.06
CA ASN A 252 -11.33 -34.24 27.16
C ASN A 252 -12.13 -34.09 28.48
N GLU A 253 -13.31 -33.47 28.43
CA GLU A 253 -14.22 -33.30 29.58
C GLU A 253 -15.59 -33.99 29.35
N ILE A 254 -15.58 -35.17 28.73
CA ILE A 254 -16.71 -36.12 28.79
C ILE A 254 -16.18 -37.46 29.25
#